data_AF-A0A2E3WLK2-F1
#
_entry.id   AF-A0A2E3WLK2-F1
#
_cell.length_a   1.000
_cell.length_b   1.000
_cell.length_c   1.000
_cell.angle_alpha   90.00
_cell.angle_beta   90.00
_cell.angle_gamma   90.00
#
_symmetry.space_group_name_H-M   'P 1'
#
loop_
_entity.id
_entity.type
_entity.pdbx_description
1 polymer ?
#
loop_
_entity_poly.entity_id
_entity_poly.type
_entity_poly.pdbx_seq_one_letter_code
_entity_poly.pdbx_strand_id
1 'polypeptide(L)'
;MATTSDQCVVHCVGMAHVEPHYRWTDSSAAYGFVPEPTNPHDPNAVKVVRTDHEDRHLGYVAREFAPGVLDILQRGELLSVDHVSEHSNSYRQVLRVDFVSPALQRERDNVKRLTKELYDALSGKPPPFVPSPIRKRKRVSFAEPPAVLLTENSLGEPHHVHSPNRSHEHRAPEGDTHRTDHK
;
A
#
# COMPACT_ATOMS: atom_id res chain seq x y z
N MET A 1 -22.92 17.85 4.49
CA MET A 1 -21.90 17.62 3.44
C MET A 1 -21.94 16.14 3.12
N ALA A 2 -22.09 15.75 1.85
CA ALA A 2 -22.09 14.34 1.49
C ALA A 2 -20.68 13.77 1.73
N THR A 3 -20.57 12.81 2.66
CA THR A 3 -19.36 12.00 2.85
C THR A 3 -19.26 11.03 1.67
N THR A 4 -18.37 11.32 0.74
CA THR A 4 -18.02 10.46 -0.39
C THR A 4 -17.08 9.37 0.13
N SER A 5 -17.62 8.21 0.51
CA SER A 5 -16.86 7.05 0.93
C SER A 5 -17.16 5.86 0.03
N ASP A 6 -16.13 5.06 -0.24
CA ASP A 6 -16.28 3.72 -0.79
C ASP A 6 -16.19 2.70 0.36
N GLN A 7 -16.71 1.49 0.12
CA GLN A 7 -16.73 0.42 1.09
C GLN A 7 -16.08 -0.83 0.52
N CYS A 8 -15.37 -1.58 1.36
CA CYS A 8 -14.95 -2.93 1.05
C CYS A 8 -15.18 -3.87 2.24
N VAL A 9 -15.14 -5.17 1.95
CA VAL A 9 -15.28 -6.21 2.96
C VAL A 9 -13.94 -6.93 3.10
N VAL A 10 -13.47 -7.05 4.34
CA VAL A 10 -12.23 -7.76 4.68
C VAL A 10 -12.50 -8.78 5.78
N HIS A 11 -11.56 -9.72 5.96
CA HIS A 11 -11.68 -10.76 6.97
C HIS A 11 -10.61 -10.62 8.03
N CYS A 12 -11.00 -10.81 9.29
CA CYS A 12 -10.10 -11.03 10.41
C CYS A 12 -10.00 -12.53 10.70
N VAL A 13 -8.78 -13.04 10.83
CA VAL A 13 -8.43 -14.45 11.06
C VAL A 13 -7.35 -14.57 12.14
N GLY A 14 -7.02 -15.80 12.55
CA GLY A 14 -5.96 -16.04 13.54
C GLY A 14 -6.39 -15.82 14.99
N MET A 15 -7.70 -15.71 15.24
CA MET A 15 -8.27 -15.49 16.57
C MET A 15 -8.04 -16.65 17.55
N ALA A 16 -7.71 -17.85 17.07
CA ALA A 16 -7.45 -19.01 17.92
C ALA A 16 -6.25 -18.82 18.86
N HIS A 17 -5.36 -17.87 18.54
CA HIS A 17 -4.23 -17.48 19.38
C HIS A 17 -4.55 -16.34 20.36
N VAL A 18 -5.76 -15.79 20.28
CA VAL A 18 -6.21 -14.64 21.08
C VAL A 18 -7.25 -15.19 22.06
N GLU A 19 -7.05 -14.96 23.36
CA GLU A 19 -7.73 -15.70 24.44
C GLU A 19 -9.27 -15.86 24.25
N PRO A 20 -9.85 -17.00 24.65
CA PRO A 20 -11.26 -17.37 24.40
C PRO A 20 -12.31 -16.44 25.05
N HIS A 21 -11.89 -15.48 25.86
CA HIS A 21 -12.77 -14.49 26.51
C HIS A 21 -13.05 -13.26 25.63
N TYR A 22 -12.40 -13.15 24.47
CA TYR A 22 -12.59 -12.03 23.55
C TYR A 22 -13.73 -12.32 22.59
N ARG A 23 -14.93 -12.18 23.12
CA ARG A 23 -16.12 -12.12 22.29
C ARG A 23 -16.04 -10.83 21.49
N TRP A 24 -16.28 -10.92 20.19
CA TRP A 24 -16.60 -9.79 19.32
C TRP A 24 -17.95 -9.26 19.82
N THR A 25 -17.91 -8.47 20.90
CA THR A 25 -19.05 -8.37 21.81
C THR A 25 -20.13 -7.42 21.34
N ASP A 26 -19.81 -6.43 20.50
CA ASP A 26 -20.80 -5.45 20.10
C ASP A 26 -20.53 -4.89 18.70
N SER A 27 -21.62 -4.65 17.97
CA SER A 27 -21.64 -3.90 16.71
C SER A 27 -21.30 -2.42 16.89
N SER A 28 -21.25 -1.93 18.13
CA SER A 28 -20.87 -0.56 18.48
C SER A 28 -19.40 -0.39 18.90
N ALA A 29 -18.64 -1.49 19.01
CA ALA A 29 -17.23 -1.41 19.34
C ALA A 29 -16.45 -0.78 18.19
N ALA A 30 -15.48 0.08 18.52
CA ALA A 30 -14.61 0.70 17.54
C ALA A 30 -13.44 -0.24 17.22
N TYR A 31 -13.31 -0.61 15.95
CA TYR A 31 -12.22 -1.45 15.46
C TYR A 31 -11.24 -0.62 14.63
N GLY A 32 -9.99 -1.08 14.58
CA GLY A 32 -8.92 -0.41 13.83
C GLY A 32 -7.92 -1.41 13.27
N PHE A 33 -7.01 -0.88 12.47
CA PHE A 33 -5.94 -1.63 11.85
C PHE A 33 -4.58 -1.05 12.20
N VAL A 34 -3.63 -1.92 12.56
CA VAL A 34 -2.26 -1.55 12.91
C VAL A 34 -1.29 -2.38 12.06
N PRO A 35 -0.50 -1.75 11.16
CA PRO A 35 0.54 -2.45 10.42
C PRO A 35 1.56 -3.11 11.35
N GLU A 36 1.97 -4.34 11.03
CA GLU A 36 3.00 -5.08 11.76
C GLU A 36 4.12 -5.55 10.82
N PRO A 37 4.98 -4.63 10.35
CA PRO A 37 6.04 -4.98 9.39
C PRO A 37 7.12 -5.89 9.96
N THR A 38 7.18 -6.04 11.29
CA THR A 38 8.11 -6.91 12.00
C THR A 38 7.58 -8.33 12.20
N ASN A 39 6.38 -8.65 11.70
CA ASN A 39 5.81 -9.98 11.82
C ASN A 39 6.68 -11.00 11.04
N PRO A 40 7.11 -12.11 11.68
CA PRO A 40 8.05 -13.05 11.07
C PRO A 40 7.43 -13.91 9.95
N HIS A 41 6.10 -13.95 9.85
CA HIS A 41 5.38 -14.79 8.88
C HIS A 41 4.93 -14.02 7.64
N ASP A 42 4.57 -12.75 7.81
CA ASP A 42 4.12 -11.88 6.72
C ASP A 42 4.54 -10.42 6.97
N PRO A 43 5.46 -9.84 6.18
CA PRO A 43 5.86 -8.44 6.33
C PRO A 43 4.73 -7.45 6.01
N ASN A 44 3.65 -7.92 5.37
CA ASN A 44 2.45 -7.13 5.12
C ASN A 44 1.37 -7.35 6.19
N ALA A 45 1.68 -8.04 7.30
CA ALA A 45 0.69 -8.32 8.33
C ALA A 45 0.05 -7.02 8.85
N VAL A 46 -1.27 -7.06 9.00
CA VAL A 46 -2.07 -5.98 9.59
C VAL A 46 -2.85 -6.55 10.75
N LYS A 47 -2.57 -6.07 11.96
CA LYS A 47 -3.32 -6.41 13.16
C LYS A 47 -4.68 -5.73 13.14
N VAL A 48 -5.70 -6.46 13.51
CA VAL A 48 -7.03 -5.93 13.84
C VAL A 48 -7.06 -5.68 15.33
N VAL A 49 -7.40 -4.47 15.74
CA VAL A 49 -7.41 -4.04 17.13
C VAL A 49 -8.76 -3.47 17.54
N ARG A 50 -9.07 -3.53 18.84
CA ARG A 50 -10.13 -2.71 19.45
C ARG A 50 -9.54 -1.39 19.91
N THR A 51 -10.00 -0.29 19.31
CA THR A 51 -9.50 1.05 19.62
C THR A 51 -10.16 1.65 20.87
N ASP A 52 -11.28 1.07 21.32
CA ASP A 52 -11.96 1.41 22.57
C ASP A 52 -11.35 0.73 23.81
N HIS A 53 -10.42 -0.22 23.63
CA HIS A 53 -9.76 -0.96 24.71
C HIS A 53 -8.26 -1.11 24.44
N GLU A 54 -7.48 -0.05 24.63
CA GLU A 54 -6.00 -0.06 24.62
C GLU A 54 -5.37 -0.77 23.41
N ASP A 55 -5.96 -0.57 22.22
CA ASP A 55 -5.52 -1.20 20.96
C ASP A 55 -5.32 -2.73 21.07
N ARG A 56 -6.22 -3.38 21.82
CA ARG A 56 -6.17 -4.82 22.03
C ARG A 56 -6.23 -5.57 20.71
N HIS A 57 -5.22 -6.41 20.46
CA HIS A 57 -5.15 -7.28 19.30
C HIS A 57 -6.24 -8.36 19.32
N LEU A 58 -6.98 -8.48 18.23
CA LEU A 58 -8.05 -9.47 18.03
C LEU A 58 -7.70 -10.55 16.99
N GLY A 59 -6.71 -10.30 16.16
CA GLY A 59 -6.29 -11.16 15.07
C GLY A 59 -5.69 -10.35 13.93
N TYR A 60 -5.55 -10.97 12.77
CA TYR A 60 -4.94 -10.34 11.60
C TYR A 60 -5.93 -10.22 10.46
N VAL A 61 -5.78 -9.18 9.65
CA VAL A 61 -6.41 -9.11 8.32
C VAL A 61 -5.91 -10.31 7.51
N ALA A 62 -6.83 -11.04 6.88
CA ALA A 62 -6.47 -12.16 6.04
C ALA A 62 -5.53 -11.72 4.90
N ARG A 63 -4.53 -12.54 4.62
CA ARG A 63 -3.36 -12.19 3.81
C ARG A 63 -3.71 -11.63 2.44
N GLU A 64 -4.78 -12.11 1.83
CA GLU A 64 -5.27 -11.65 0.53
C GLU A 64 -5.78 -10.20 0.53
N PHE A 65 -6.21 -9.67 1.68
CA PHE A 65 -6.66 -8.27 1.80
C PHE A 65 -5.57 -7.34 2.35
N ALA A 66 -4.54 -7.88 3.01
CA ALA A 66 -3.54 -7.10 3.72
C ALA A 66 -2.85 -6.02 2.87
N PRO A 67 -2.44 -6.27 1.61
CA PRO A 67 -1.85 -5.22 0.76
C PRO A 67 -2.80 -4.05 0.51
N GLY A 68 -4.09 -4.32 0.28
CA GLY A 68 -5.09 -3.28 0.06
C GLY A 68 -5.39 -2.46 1.30
N VAL A 69 -5.44 -3.12 2.47
CA VAL A 69 -5.63 -2.43 3.76
C VAL A 69 -4.42 -1.56 4.09
N LEU A 70 -3.19 -2.05 3.88
CA LEU A 70 -1.98 -1.26 4.08
C LEU A 70 -1.97 0.00 3.21
N ASP A 71 -2.37 -0.13 1.95
CA ASP A 71 -2.44 0.97 1.01
C ASP A 71 -3.47 2.04 1.46
N ILE A 72 -4.64 1.62 1.96
CA ILE A 72 -5.62 2.54 2.59
C ILE A 72 -5.02 3.26 3.82
N LEU A 73 -4.31 2.52 4.68
CA LEU A 73 -3.69 3.08 5.88
C LEU A 73 -2.56 4.07 5.57
N GLN A 74 -1.70 3.75 4.61
CA GLN A 74 -0.58 4.61 4.21
C GLN A 74 -1.06 5.94 3.61
N ARG A 75 -2.22 5.93 2.95
CA ARG A 75 -2.84 7.16 2.43
C ARG A 75 -3.62 7.94 3.49
N GLY A 76 -3.85 7.38 4.68
CA GLY A 76 -4.66 8.01 5.73
C GLY A 76 -6.13 8.14 5.33
N GLU A 77 -6.64 7.22 4.51
CA GLU A 77 -7.99 7.28 3.93
C GLU A 77 -9.03 6.46 4.70
N LEU A 78 -8.60 5.69 5.72
CA LEU A 78 -9.50 4.89 6.55
C LEU A 78 -10.46 5.78 7.33
N LEU A 79 -11.77 5.52 7.22
CA LEU A 79 -12.81 6.24 7.93
C LEU A 79 -13.35 5.43 9.11
N SER A 80 -13.74 4.18 8.87
CA SER A 80 -14.31 3.28 9.88
C SER A 80 -14.07 1.82 9.54
N VAL A 81 -14.08 1.00 10.59
CA VAL A 81 -14.04 -0.46 10.51
C VAL A 81 -15.17 -1.00 11.39
N ASP A 82 -16.18 -1.59 10.77
CA ASP A 82 -17.35 -2.13 11.45
C ASP A 82 -17.35 -3.65 11.39
N HIS A 83 -17.70 -4.29 12.50
CA HIS A 83 -17.89 -5.74 12.54
C HIS A 83 -19.28 -6.13 12.00
N VAL A 84 -19.31 -7.09 11.07
CA VAL A 84 -20.52 -7.63 10.45
C VAL A 84 -20.77 -9.04 10.98
N SER A 85 -21.52 -9.13 12.09
CA SER A 85 -21.71 -10.38 12.83
C SER A 85 -22.43 -11.48 12.04
N GLU A 86 -23.38 -11.11 11.18
CA GLU A 86 -24.21 -12.04 10.39
C GLU A 86 -23.41 -12.87 9.36
N HIS A 87 -22.22 -12.41 8.97
CA HIS A 87 -21.33 -13.11 8.04
C HIS A 87 -20.10 -13.71 8.74
N SER A 88 -20.04 -13.61 10.06
CA SER A 88 -18.90 -14.01 10.88
C SER A 88 -19.09 -15.40 11.50
N ASN A 89 -17.99 -16.08 11.77
CA ASN A 89 -17.95 -17.38 12.44
C ASN A 89 -16.73 -17.51 13.35
N SER A 90 -16.60 -18.64 14.06
CA SER A 90 -15.56 -18.87 15.06
C SER A 90 -14.11 -18.77 14.54
N TYR A 91 -13.89 -18.88 13.22
CA TYR A 91 -12.56 -18.88 12.59
C TYR A 91 -12.29 -17.63 11.76
N ARG A 92 -13.35 -16.91 11.37
CA ARG A 92 -13.28 -15.75 10.49
C ARG A 92 -14.35 -14.73 10.88
N GLN A 93 -13.92 -13.49 11.06
CA GLN A 93 -14.81 -12.37 11.33
C GLN A 93 -14.81 -11.45 10.13
N VAL A 94 -15.97 -10.94 9.78
CA VAL A 94 -16.17 -10.08 8.61
C VAL A 94 -16.21 -8.64 9.06
N LEU A 95 -15.37 -7.82 8.43
CA LEU A 95 -15.25 -6.40 8.70
C LEU A 95 -15.66 -5.62 7.45
N ARG A 96 -16.54 -4.64 7.63
CA ARG A 96 -16.80 -3.62 6.62
C ARG A 96 -15.85 -2.46 6.87
N VAL A 97 -15.15 -2.04 5.83
CA VAL A 97 -14.16 -0.97 5.88
C VAL A 97 -14.65 0.16 5.00
N ASP A 98 -14.84 1.32 5.60
CA ASP A 98 -15.18 2.54 4.89
C ASP A 98 -13.91 3.37 4.71
N PHE A 99 -13.70 3.88 3.49
CA PHE A 99 -12.53 4.67 3.16
C PHE A 99 -12.83 5.72 2.08
N VAL A 100 -11.99 6.74 2.00
CA VAL A 100 -12.06 7.73 0.92
C VAL A 100 -11.34 7.17 -0.29
N SER A 101 -12.03 6.92 -1.41
CA SER A 101 -11.33 6.40 -2.60
C SER A 101 -10.59 7.48 -3.38
N PRO A 102 -9.50 7.12 -4.09
CA PRO A 102 -8.76 8.04 -4.94
C PRO A 102 -9.60 8.69 -6.04
N ALA A 103 -10.60 7.98 -6.56
CA ALA A 103 -11.52 8.52 -7.56
C ALA A 103 -12.38 9.64 -6.97
N LEU A 104 -12.96 9.39 -5.80
CA LEU A 104 -13.78 10.37 -5.08
C LEU A 104 -12.96 11.57 -4.59
N GLN A 105 -11.72 11.35 -4.15
CA GLN A 105 -10.83 12.43 -3.75
C GLN A 105 -10.49 13.36 -4.93
N ARG A 106 -10.20 12.80 -6.11
CA ARG A 106 -9.97 13.60 -7.35
C ARG A 106 -11.21 14.38 -7.76
N GLU A 107 -12.39 13.79 -7.66
CA GLU A 107 -13.64 14.47 -7.99
C GLU A 107 -13.89 15.65 -7.04
N ARG A 108 -13.71 15.44 -5.73
CA ARG A 108 -13.82 16.50 -4.72
C ARG A 108 -12.83 17.64 -4.99
N ASP A 109 -11.60 17.31 -5.34
CA ASP A 109 -10.56 18.32 -5.61
C ASP A 109 -10.85 19.09 -6.91
N ASN A 110 -11.38 18.42 -7.93
CA ASN A 110 -11.86 19.05 -9.16
C ASN A 110 -13.03 20.01 -8.89
N VAL A 111 -14.02 19.60 -8.08
CA VAL A 111 -15.14 20.47 -7.70
C VAL A 111 -14.63 21.71 -6.96
N LYS A 112 -13.77 21.54 -5.95
CA LYS A 112 -13.15 22.68 -5.22
C LYS A 112 -12.40 23.62 -6.14
N ARG A 113 -11.62 23.08 -7.10
CA ARG A 113 -10.90 23.89 -8.09
C ARG A 113 -11.87 24.70 -8.94
N LEU A 114 -12.87 24.05 -9.55
CA LEU A 114 -13.85 24.71 -10.41
C LEU A 114 -14.67 25.75 -9.66
N THR A 115 -15.08 25.47 -8.42
CA THR A 115 -15.80 26.45 -7.59
C THR A 115 -14.94 27.67 -7.28
N LYS A 116 -13.65 27.48 -7.00
CA LYS A 116 -12.71 28.58 -6.78
C LYS A 116 -12.52 29.41 -8.05
N GLU A 117 -12.31 28.77 -9.19
CA GLU A 117 -12.17 29.44 -10.50
C GLU A 117 -13.42 30.27 -10.84
N LEU A 118 -14.62 29.72 -10.60
CA LEU A 118 -15.88 30.44 -10.76
C LEU A 118 -15.97 31.65 -9.82
N TYR A 119 -15.61 31.48 -8.54
CA TYR A 119 -15.63 32.57 -7.57
C TYR A 119 -14.64 33.69 -7.93
N ASP A 120 -13.42 33.34 -8.34
CA ASP A 120 -12.41 34.31 -8.77
C ASP A 120 -12.85 35.06 -10.04
N ALA A 121 -13.47 34.36 -11.01
CA ALA A 121 -14.04 34.97 -12.21
C ALA A 121 -15.21 35.92 -11.91
N LEU A 122 -16.10 35.56 -10.98
CA LEU A 122 -17.25 36.39 -10.59
C LEU A 122 -16.85 37.58 -9.69
N SER A 123 -15.76 37.47 -8.94
CA SER A 123 -15.26 38.53 -8.04
C SER A 123 -14.35 39.56 -8.75
N GLY A 124 -14.16 39.44 -10.07
CA GLY A 124 -13.35 40.38 -10.85
C GLY A 124 -11.86 40.29 -10.59
N LYS A 125 -11.39 39.22 -9.94
CA LYS A 125 -9.94 38.98 -9.76
C LYS A 125 -9.36 38.49 -11.08
N PRO A 126 -8.24 39.07 -11.55
CA PRO A 126 -7.59 38.57 -12.75
C PRO A 126 -7.17 37.11 -12.53
N PRO A 127 -7.36 36.22 -13.54
CA PRO A 127 -6.98 34.82 -13.40
C PRO A 127 -5.47 34.70 -13.12
N PRO A 128 -5.04 33.69 -12.35
CA PRO A 128 -3.62 33.44 -12.13
C PRO A 128 -2.92 33.25 -13.47
N PHE A 129 -1.86 34.02 -13.69
CA PHE A 129 -1.09 34.03 -14.93
C PHE A 129 -0.56 32.62 -15.21
N VAL A 130 -1.09 31.94 -16.22
CA VAL A 130 -0.53 30.68 -16.71
C VAL A 130 0.59 31.05 -17.68
N PRO A 131 1.89 30.85 -17.33
CA PRO A 131 2.95 31.12 -18.27
C PRO A 131 2.79 30.16 -19.45
N SER A 132 2.49 30.74 -20.62
CA SER A 132 2.46 29.98 -21.86
C SER A 132 3.83 29.37 -22.11
N PRO A 133 3.93 28.09 -22.53
CA PRO A 133 5.21 27.51 -22.88
C PRO A 133 5.78 28.30 -24.06
N ILE A 134 6.85 29.04 -23.79
CA ILE A 134 7.63 29.75 -24.80
C ILE A 134 8.09 28.70 -25.81
N ARG A 135 7.44 28.64 -26.96
CA ARG A 135 7.92 27.89 -28.13
C ARG A 135 9.27 28.50 -28.51
N LYS A 136 10.36 27.88 -28.05
CA LYS A 136 11.73 28.19 -28.51
C LYS A 136 11.73 28.05 -30.03
N ARG A 137 11.73 29.18 -30.74
CA ARG A 137 11.89 29.21 -32.19
C ARG A 137 13.27 28.63 -32.50
N LYS A 138 13.29 27.49 -33.18
CA LYS A 138 14.48 26.83 -33.69
C LYS A 138 15.17 27.78 -34.66
N ARG A 139 16.34 28.30 -34.30
CA ARG A 139 17.17 29.15 -35.16
C ARG A 139 17.63 28.28 -36.33
N VAL A 140 17.16 28.57 -37.53
CA VAL A 140 17.64 27.93 -38.76
C VAL A 140 19.00 28.56 -39.06
N SER A 141 20.08 27.79 -38.90
CA SER A 141 21.41 28.15 -39.39
C SER A 141 21.60 27.56 -40.79
N PHE A 142 21.98 28.43 -41.72
CA PHE A 142 22.35 28.11 -43.09
C PHE A 142 23.56 27.16 -43.15
N ALA A 143 23.59 26.36 -44.21
CA ALA A 143 24.53 25.28 -44.50
C ALA A 143 25.94 25.78 -44.86
N GLU A 144 26.95 24.93 -44.57
CA GLU A 144 28.19 24.81 -45.34
C GLU A 144 28.54 23.30 -45.52
N PRO A 145 29.23 22.92 -46.62
CA PRO A 145 29.24 21.58 -47.19
C PRO A 145 30.29 20.63 -46.56
N PRO A 146 30.27 19.31 -46.88
CA PRO A 146 31.00 18.30 -46.12
C PRO A 146 32.45 18.19 -46.55
N ALA A 147 33.37 18.13 -45.58
CA ALA A 147 34.72 17.65 -45.80
C ALA A 147 34.76 16.14 -45.59
N VAL A 148 34.95 15.40 -46.68
CA VAL A 148 35.40 14.01 -46.68
C VAL A 148 36.89 14.02 -46.35
N LEU A 149 37.35 13.17 -45.43
CA LEU A 149 38.60 12.41 -45.59
C LEU A 149 38.73 11.28 -44.55
N LEU A 150 38.86 10.09 -45.13
CA LEU A 150 39.23 8.77 -44.63
C LEU A 150 40.26 8.73 -43.48
N THR A 151 40.13 7.75 -42.58
CA THR A 151 41.14 6.68 -42.46
C THR A 151 40.66 5.52 -41.59
N GLU A 152 41.00 4.34 -42.07
CA GLU A 152 40.78 3.00 -41.51
C GLU A 152 41.60 2.79 -40.23
N ASN A 153 41.11 1.97 -39.28
CA ASN A 153 41.60 0.60 -39.04
C ASN A 153 41.45 0.10 -37.59
N SER A 154 41.18 -1.20 -37.51
CA SER A 154 41.53 -2.17 -36.45
C SER A 154 40.69 -2.17 -35.17
N LEU A 155 39.82 -3.18 -34.99
CA LEU A 155 40.10 -4.55 -34.51
C LEU A 155 40.32 -4.62 -32.99
N GLY A 156 39.44 -5.34 -32.29
CA GLY A 156 39.69 -5.84 -30.95
C GLY A 156 38.45 -6.08 -30.08
N GLU A 157 37.64 -7.10 -30.39
CA GLU A 157 36.92 -7.85 -29.35
C GLU A 157 37.90 -8.85 -28.65
N PRO A 158 37.47 -9.75 -27.76
CA PRO A 158 37.17 -9.50 -26.34
C PRO A 158 38.03 -10.41 -25.44
N HIS A 159 38.37 -9.99 -24.23
CA HIS A 159 38.95 -10.92 -23.24
C HIS A 159 37.88 -11.46 -22.28
N HIS A 160 37.46 -12.68 -22.58
CA HIS A 160 37.06 -13.69 -21.61
C HIS A 160 38.19 -13.91 -20.58
N VAL A 161 37.86 -13.92 -19.29
CA VAL A 161 38.53 -14.81 -18.33
C VAL A 161 37.48 -15.41 -17.38
N HIS A 162 37.57 -16.73 -17.26
CA HIS A 162 36.73 -17.67 -16.54
C HIS A 162 37.09 -17.78 -15.04
N SER A 163 36.06 -17.96 -14.21
CA SER A 163 35.92 -19.03 -13.17
C SER A 163 36.82 -19.00 -11.90
N PRO A 164 36.63 -19.92 -10.91
CA PRO A 164 35.43 -20.20 -10.10
C PRO A 164 35.75 -20.45 -8.59
N ASN A 165 34.73 -20.89 -7.84
CA ASN A 165 34.78 -21.71 -6.60
C ASN A 165 35.22 -21.10 -5.26
N ARG A 166 34.29 -21.15 -4.28
CA ARG A 166 34.55 -21.93 -3.05
C ARG A 166 33.27 -22.36 -2.33
N SER A 167 33.20 -23.66 -2.11
CA SER A 167 32.23 -24.44 -1.33
C SER A 167 32.49 -24.33 0.18
N HIS A 168 31.44 -24.51 0.99
CA HIS A 168 31.41 -25.21 2.30
C HIS A 168 29.94 -25.22 2.77
N GLU A 169 29.17 -26.31 2.70
CA GLU A 169 29.15 -27.56 3.49
C GLU A 169 28.94 -27.44 5.02
N HIS A 170 27.90 -28.17 5.47
CA HIS A 170 27.59 -28.70 6.81
C HIS A 170 27.22 -27.67 7.91
N ARG A 171 26.19 -27.88 8.75
CA ARG A 171 25.83 -29.10 9.48
C ARG A 171 24.44 -28.93 10.15
N ALA A 172 23.60 -29.98 10.10
CA ALA A 172 22.54 -30.19 11.10
C ALA A 172 23.12 -30.91 12.33
N PRO A 173 22.44 -30.84 13.48
CA PRO A 173 22.14 -32.10 14.15
C PRO A 173 20.74 -32.19 14.76
N GLU A 174 20.37 -33.46 14.89
CA GLU A 174 19.22 -34.08 15.51
C GLU A 174 19.11 -33.83 17.02
N GLY A 175 17.93 -34.09 17.58
CA GLY A 175 17.62 -34.08 19.01
C GLY A 175 16.10 -34.10 19.16
N ASP A 176 15.43 -35.23 18.99
CA ASP A 176 15.34 -36.41 19.85
C ASP A 176 14.48 -36.21 21.12
N THR A 177 13.52 -37.13 21.18
CA THR A 177 12.49 -37.51 22.16
C THR A 177 12.42 -36.86 23.56
N HIS A 178 11.20 -36.53 23.99
CA HIS A 178 10.70 -37.01 25.29
C HIS A 178 9.16 -37.10 25.35
N ARG A 179 8.68 -38.35 25.46
CA ARG A 179 7.40 -38.72 26.05
C ARG A 179 7.42 -38.39 27.54
N THR A 180 6.30 -37.91 28.07
CA THR A 180 5.87 -38.18 29.45
C THR A 180 4.36 -38.32 29.47
N ASP A 181 3.91 -39.57 29.57
CA ASP A 181 2.63 -39.94 30.16
C ASP A 181 2.71 -39.68 31.67
N HIS A 182 1.69 -39.06 32.27
CA HIS A 182 1.35 -39.30 33.67
C HIS A 182 -0.14 -39.03 33.94
N LYS A 183 -0.82 -40.14 34.25
CA LYS A 183 -1.96 -40.36 35.15
C LYS A 183 -3.21 -39.50 35.03
#